data_AF-A0A8H6ER98-F1
#
_entry.id   AF-A0A8H6ER98-F1
#
_cell.length_a   1.000
_cell.length_b   1.000
_cell.length_c   1.000
_cell.angle_alpha   90.00
_cell.angle_beta   90.00
_cell.angle_gamma   90.00
#
_symmetry.space_group_name_H-M   'P 1'
#
loop_
_entity.id
_entity.type
_entity.pdbx_description
1 polymer ?
#
loop_
_entity_poly.entity_id
_entity_poly.type
_entity_poly.pdbx_seq_one_letter_code
_entity_poly.pdbx_strand_id
1 'polypeptide(L)'
;MRLFHTSIANSQQLNNWAEDEVRATFSPGLSVRNSALGGYGLFFDSHHIPKQQNWNGEILRIPAGSVLSLETCRAIMRSCKQEKTQTLTFIQQCLKSYCSEAHVVSESYILVAYCVAFLVLGRLGTLSDLQSPSARFVGQYLDILMETKVHNLNNDDVNLLLAYVSEFPGNTLVQEVVRRLHNGASSRFAGLIDEKLLENKHPGILSTNEVIQIETAIRSRELEIPDVCSSTKGGQGADFSISIKMVPILDFANHNNDLVNAYYDIDRSNNDVLLKLDPESFKRQAGQVHEVFISYSPVEEATRFLVTYGFIPRNLDSTPTFVDVPFWGHFADHKTENERWKVPNMLFAVRSGVDGRIDDVRICLTDKKEVLSLMRRMMEKDDVTRNSEQETLSQFVTVVRNGLGEYTERLKRYKTWADAQKLEDGKSKNICELVEFGIVMAEKFAARYQEETRVEKQRNYSALILAARDDHEANEWDSLRLIPDYNEEEEHIEG
;
A
#
# COMPACT_ATOMS: atom_id res chain seq x y z
N MET A 1 23.69 -21.87 -1.34
CA MET A 1 22.82 -22.21 -2.50
C MET A 1 22.33 -20.88 -3.06
N ARG A 2 22.25 -20.64 -4.38
CA ARG A 2 21.98 -19.26 -4.85
C ARG A 2 20.48 -18.93 -4.85
N LEU A 3 20.07 -18.02 -3.96
CA LEU A 3 18.76 -17.41 -3.92
C LEU A 3 18.59 -16.37 -5.03
N PHE A 4 19.50 -15.40 -5.16
CA PHE A 4 19.44 -14.39 -6.22
C PHE A 4 19.99 -14.95 -7.53
N HIS A 5 19.18 -14.88 -8.59
CA HIS A 5 19.56 -15.35 -9.92
C HIS A 5 20.72 -14.51 -10.51
N THR A 6 21.55 -15.13 -11.35
CA THR A 6 22.78 -14.49 -11.89
C THR A 6 22.51 -13.29 -12.80
N SER A 7 21.28 -13.14 -13.29
CA SER A 7 20.85 -11.97 -14.05
C SER A 7 20.63 -10.72 -13.20
N ILE A 8 20.57 -10.85 -11.87
CA ILE A 8 20.43 -9.73 -10.95
C ILE A 8 21.79 -9.11 -10.69
N ALA A 9 21.87 -7.79 -10.81
CA ALA A 9 23.07 -7.03 -10.47
C ALA A 9 23.48 -7.31 -9.01
N ASN A 10 24.79 -7.45 -8.75
CA ASN A 10 25.32 -7.76 -7.41
C ASN A 10 24.75 -9.04 -6.78
N SER A 11 24.19 -9.98 -7.56
CA SER A 11 23.58 -11.22 -7.05
C SER A 11 24.48 -12.01 -6.09
N GLN A 12 25.80 -12.02 -6.28
CA GLN A 12 26.72 -12.68 -5.33
C GLN A 12 26.73 -11.98 -3.96
N GLN A 13 26.75 -10.65 -3.93
CA GLN A 13 26.70 -9.87 -2.69
C GLN A 13 25.35 -10.05 -1.99
N LEU A 14 24.24 -10.04 -2.74
CA LEU A 14 22.90 -10.27 -2.20
C LEU A 14 22.72 -11.68 -1.63
N ASN A 15 23.31 -12.69 -2.26
CA ASN A 15 23.34 -14.05 -1.72
C ASN A 15 24.12 -14.13 -0.40
N ASN A 16 25.29 -13.49 -0.34
CA ASN A 16 26.08 -13.44 0.91
C ASN A 16 25.30 -12.69 2.01
N TRP A 17 24.66 -11.57 1.68
CA TRP A 17 23.81 -10.83 2.63
C TRP A 17 22.67 -11.70 3.18
N ALA A 18 21.97 -12.44 2.31
CA ALA A 18 20.88 -13.33 2.71
C ALA A 18 21.35 -14.46 3.64
N GLU A 19 22.49 -15.10 3.33
CA GLU A 19 23.03 -16.24 4.09
C GLU A 19 23.75 -15.79 5.39
N ASP A 20 24.56 -14.73 5.34
CA ASP A 20 25.46 -14.37 6.44
C ASP A 20 24.85 -13.33 7.41
N GLU A 21 24.17 -12.32 6.88
CA GLU A 21 23.66 -11.19 7.66
C GLU A 21 22.19 -11.39 8.06
N VAL A 22 21.33 -11.72 7.09
CA VAL A 22 19.92 -12.06 7.36
C VAL A 22 19.83 -13.44 8.02
N ARG A 23 20.75 -14.36 7.68
CA ARG A 23 20.72 -15.77 8.12
C ARG A 23 19.41 -16.46 7.75
N ALA A 24 18.88 -16.10 6.59
CA ALA A 24 17.68 -16.71 6.06
C ALA A 24 17.93 -18.19 5.74
N THR A 25 16.92 -19.02 6.02
CA THR A 25 16.90 -20.41 5.55
C THR A 25 15.83 -20.54 4.48
N PHE A 26 16.15 -21.18 3.37
CA PHE A 26 15.25 -21.27 2.23
C PHE A 26 15.33 -22.65 1.57
N SER A 27 14.19 -23.10 1.06
CA SER A 27 14.07 -24.41 0.42
C SER A 27 14.80 -24.45 -0.93
N PRO A 28 15.37 -25.63 -1.30
CA PRO A 28 15.77 -25.92 -2.67
C PRO A 28 14.67 -25.49 -3.65
N GLY A 29 15.05 -24.76 -4.71
CA GLY A 29 14.09 -24.27 -5.72
C GLY A 29 13.58 -22.85 -5.50
N LEU A 30 13.76 -22.21 -4.33
CA LEU A 30 13.46 -20.79 -4.15
C LEU A 30 14.52 -19.92 -4.84
N SER A 31 14.07 -18.89 -5.56
CA SER A 31 14.95 -17.91 -6.18
C SER A 31 14.30 -16.54 -6.37
N VAL A 32 15.10 -15.46 -6.34
CA VAL A 32 14.68 -14.11 -6.73
C VAL A 32 15.06 -13.90 -8.20
N ARG A 33 14.11 -13.42 -9.02
CA ARG A 33 14.28 -13.18 -10.47
C ARG A 33 13.56 -11.92 -10.91
N ASN A 34 13.74 -11.50 -12.16
CA ASN A 34 12.90 -10.45 -12.75
C ASN A 34 11.46 -10.96 -12.92
N SER A 35 10.49 -10.16 -12.50
CA SER A 35 9.06 -10.46 -12.64
C SER A 35 8.50 -9.94 -13.96
N ALA A 36 7.50 -10.63 -14.50
CA ALA A 36 6.71 -10.13 -15.63
C ALA A 36 5.83 -8.93 -15.24
N LEU A 37 5.54 -8.76 -13.94
CA LEU A 37 4.85 -7.59 -13.39
C LEU A 37 5.77 -6.35 -13.30
N GLY A 38 7.05 -6.51 -13.61
CA GLY A 38 8.08 -5.50 -13.43
C GLY A 38 8.87 -5.68 -12.13
N GLY A 39 10.10 -5.20 -12.10
CA GLY A 39 11.00 -5.35 -10.95
C GLY A 39 11.38 -6.81 -10.68
N TYR A 40 11.50 -7.16 -9.40
CA TYR A 40 11.87 -8.49 -8.95
C TYR A 40 10.68 -9.23 -8.35
N GLY A 41 10.74 -10.56 -8.37
CA GLY A 41 9.76 -11.45 -7.76
C GLY A 41 10.43 -12.65 -7.11
N LEU A 42 9.76 -13.27 -6.14
CA LEU A 42 10.12 -14.59 -5.64
C LEU A 42 9.56 -15.69 -6.55
N PHE A 43 10.36 -16.71 -6.83
CA PHE A 43 9.99 -17.84 -7.68
C PHE A 43 10.35 -19.15 -7.01
N PHE A 44 9.46 -20.13 -7.11
CA PHE A 44 9.67 -21.47 -6.57
C PHE A 44 9.55 -22.56 -7.64
N ASP A 45 10.57 -23.40 -7.73
CA ASP A 45 10.56 -24.59 -8.59
C ASP A 45 9.90 -25.79 -7.90
N SER A 46 8.67 -26.10 -8.31
CA SER A 46 7.87 -27.18 -7.74
C SER A 46 8.48 -28.58 -7.85
N HIS A 47 9.52 -28.79 -8.68
CA HIS A 47 10.28 -30.05 -8.70
C HIS A 47 11.00 -30.34 -7.37
N HIS A 48 11.23 -29.30 -6.57
CA HIS A 48 11.92 -29.41 -5.29
C HIS A 48 10.96 -29.63 -4.11
N ILE A 49 9.66 -29.77 -4.37
CA ILE A 49 8.68 -30.14 -3.34
C ILE A 49 9.06 -31.53 -2.79
N PRO A 50 9.33 -31.66 -1.48
CA PRO A 50 9.64 -32.95 -0.88
C PRO A 50 8.47 -33.94 -1.07
N LYS A 51 8.77 -35.17 -1.51
CA LYS A 51 7.77 -36.25 -1.65
C LYS A 51 7.25 -36.79 -0.30
N GLN A 52 7.67 -36.21 0.81
CA GLN A 52 7.33 -36.65 2.16
C GLN A 52 5.91 -36.19 2.54
N GLN A 53 5.15 -37.04 3.23
CA GLN A 53 3.76 -36.76 3.61
C GLN A 53 3.58 -35.62 4.63
N ASN A 54 4.66 -35.14 5.26
CA ASN A 54 4.60 -34.16 6.36
C ASN A 54 5.27 -32.81 6.02
N TRP A 55 5.52 -32.51 4.75
CA TRP A 55 6.01 -31.18 4.39
C TRP A 55 4.92 -30.13 4.65
N ASN A 56 5.26 -29.13 5.45
CA ASN A 56 4.36 -28.06 5.91
C ASN A 56 4.27 -26.87 4.94
N GLY A 57 4.81 -27.01 3.72
CA GLY A 57 4.82 -25.95 2.71
C GLY A 57 5.91 -24.87 2.89
N GLU A 58 6.74 -24.95 3.93
CA GLU A 58 7.75 -23.93 4.23
C GLU A 58 8.81 -23.83 3.11
N ILE A 59 8.99 -22.62 2.58
CA ILE A 59 9.97 -22.31 1.52
C ILE A 59 10.98 -21.24 1.91
N LEU A 60 10.67 -20.40 2.89
CA LEU A 60 11.57 -19.38 3.42
C LEU A 60 11.30 -19.22 4.92
N ARG A 61 12.37 -19.02 5.69
CA ARG A 61 12.32 -18.65 7.09
C ARG A 61 13.36 -17.56 7.37
N ILE A 62 12.88 -16.47 7.95
CA ILE A 62 13.68 -15.31 8.36
C ILE A 62 13.73 -15.28 9.88
N PRO A 63 14.93 -15.31 10.49
CA PRO A 63 15.08 -15.21 11.93
C PRO A 63 14.44 -13.94 12.50
N ALA A 64 13.78 -14.03 13.65
CA ALA A 64 13.13 -12.86 14.28
C ALA A 64 14.05 -11.64 14.44
N GLY A 65 15.33 -11.88 14.78
CA GLY A 65 16.35 -10.84 14.96
C GLY A 65 16.84 -10.19 13.66
N SER A 66 16.46 -10.74 12.51
CA SER A 66 16.78 -10.27 11.15
C SER A 66 15.56 -9.64 10.46
N VAL A 67 14.54 -9.29 11.23
CA VAL A 67 13.37 -8.53 10.81
C VAL A 67 13.51 -7.10 11.33
N LEU A 68 13.23 -6.11 10.48
CA LEU A 68 13.30 -4.71 10.88
C LEU A 68 11.93 -4.28 11.41
N SER A 69 11.87 -4.05 12.73
CA SER A 69 10.68 -3.66 13.49
C SER A 69 11.07 -2.64 14.57
N LEU A 70 10.09 -2.05 15.27
CA LEU A 70 10.39 -1.17 16.41
C LEU A 70 11.19 -1.87 17.51
N GLU A 71 10.98 -3.18 17.71
CA GLU A 71 11.75 -3.95 18.67
C GLU A 71 13.22 -4.04 18.27
N THR A 72 13.49 -4.34 17.00
CA THR A 72 14.85 -4.39 16.44
C THR A 72 15.53 -3.02 16.52
N CYS A 73 14.82 -1.94 16.18
CA CYS A 73 15.32 -0.57 16.34
C CYS A 73 15.69 -0.25 17.80
N ARG A 74 14.82 -0.64 18.76
CA ARG A 74 15.09 -0.47 20.20
C ARG A 74 16.27 -1.32 20.66
N ALA A 75 16.47 -2.52 20.12
CA ALA A 75 17.62 -3.36 20.43
C ALA A 75 18.93 -2.69 20.00
N ILE A 76 18.96 -2.10 18.80
CA ILE A 76 20.09 -1.29 18.31
C ILE A 76 20.33 -0.10 19.24
N MET A 77 19.29 0.64 19.64
CA MET A 77 19.45 1.75 20.60
C MET A 77 20.00 1.31 21.96
N ARG A 78 19.61 0.13 22.46
CA ARG A 78 20.12 -0.40 23.74
C ARG A 78 21.61 -0.72 23.64
N SER A 79 22.10 -1.23 22.50
CA SER A 79 23.56 -1.37 22.29
C SER A 79 24.28 -0.02 22.31
N CYS A 80 23.67 1.05 21.78
CA CYS A 80 24.25 2.39 21.83
C CYS A 80 24.38 2.93 23.27
N LYS A 81 23.43 2.63 24.16
CA LYS A 81 23.47 3.06 25.58
C LYS A 81 24.68 2.50 26.33
N GLN A 82 25.18 1.34 25.92
CA GLN A 82 26.27 0.66 26.60
C GLN A 82 27.64 1.15 26.10
N GLU A 83 27.71 1.71 24.88
CA GLU A 83 28.99 1.90 24.18
C GLU A 83 29.22 3.30 23.61
N LYS A 84 28.18 4.04 23.18
CA LYS A 84 28.31 5.31 22.43
C LYS A 84 27.15 6.29 22.67
N THR A 85 27.25 7.12 23.72
CA THR A 85 26.22 8.11 24.09
C THR A 85 25.87 9.10 22.97
N GLN A 86 26.83 9.49 22.12
CA GLN A 86 26.58 10.43 21.01
C GLN A 86 25.68 9.82 19.93
N THR A 87 25.91 8.56 19.54
CA THR A 87 25.06 7.83 18.57
C THR A 87 23.63 7.72 19.07
N LEU A 88 23.45 7.41 20.36
CA LEU A 88 22.13 7.35 20.98
C LEU A 88 21.42 8.71 20.91
N THR A 89 22.11 9.79 21.31
CA THR A 89 21.58 11.15 21.28
C THR A 89 21.16 11.55 19.86
N PHE A 90 21.95 11.21 18.85
CA PHE A 90 21.63 11.47 17.45
C PHE A 90 20.33 10.78 17.02
N ILE A 91 20.18 9.47 17.32
CA ILE A 91 18.96 8.73 17.00
C ILE A 91 17.74 9.35 17.70
N GLN A 92 17.87 9.68 18.99
CA GLN A 92 16.79 10.30 19.77
C GLN A 92 16.38 11.67 19.22
N GLN A 93 17.34 12.46 18.74
CA GLN A 93 17.06 13.73 18.08
C GLN A 93 16.35 13.53 16.75
N CYS A 94 16.77 12.56 15.94
CA CYS A 94 16.10 12.23 14.69
C CYS A 94 14.63 11.85 14.92
N LEU A 95 14.38 10.97 15.90
CA LEU A 95 13.02 10.59 16.31
C LEU A 95 12.20 11.80 16.73
N LYS A 96 12.75 12.63 17.63
CA LYS A 96 12.06 13.82 18.13
C LYS A 96 11.69 14.76 17.00
N SER A 97 12.64 15.07 16.12
CA SER A 97 12.44 16.00 15.00
C SER A 97 11.41 15.50 14.01
N TYR A 98 11.53 14.24 13.56
CA TYR A 98 10.62 13.71 12.55
C TYR A 98 9.21 13.52 13.11
N CYS A 99 9.08 12.93 14.31
CA CYS A 99 7.78 12.60 14.90
C CYS A 99 7.04 13.82 15.45
N SER A 100 7.73 14.90 15.87
CA SER A 100 7.06 16.10 16.38
C SER A 100 6.28 16.88 15.32
N GLU A 101 6.58 16.66 14.04
CA GLU A 101 5.90 17.34 12.93
C GLU A 101 4.70 16.56 12.39
N ALA A 102 4.51 15.33 12.86
CA ALA A 102 3.42 14.48 12.38
C ALA A 102 2.12 14.82 13.11
N HIS A 103 1.04 14.94 12.35
CA HIS A 103 -0.32 15.05 12.91
C HIS A 103 -0.73 13.74 13.59
N VAL A 104 -0.30 12.60 13.05
CA VAL A 104 -0.50 11.25 13.61
C VAL A 104 0.82 10.50 13.50
N VAL A 105 1.30 9.92 14.60
CA VAL A 105 2.54 9.14 14.63
C VAL A 105 2.18 7.65 14.59
N SER A 106 2.30 7.03 13.40
CA SER A 106 2.15 5.58 13.24
C SER A 106 3.46 4.82 13.47
N GLU A 107 3.39 3.50 13.63
CA GLU A 107 4.58 2.63 13.73
C GLU A 107 5.49 2.79 12.51
N SER A 108 4.91 2.80 11.31
CA SER A 108 5.61 3.06 10.05
C SER A 108 6.39 4.38 10.08
N TYR A 109 5.77 5.44 10.59
CA TYR A 109 6.39 6.76 10.65
C TYR A 109 7.60 6.79 11.58
N ILE A 110 7.51 6.08 12.71
CA ILE A 110 8.63 5.90 13.64
C ILE A 110 9.75 5.07 12.99
N LEU A 111 9.40 4.01 12.25
CA LEU A 111 10.37 3.20 11.51
C LEU A 111 11.14 4.02 10.49
N VAL A 112 10.48 4.92 9.75
CA VAL A 112 11.15 5.84 8.81
C VAL A 112 12.21 6.68 9.51
N ALA A 113 11.88 7.28 10.66
CA ALA A 113 12.85 8.07 11.43
C ALA A 113 14.07 7.25 11.87
N TYR A 114 13.86 6.01 12.33
CA TYR A 114 14.96 5.10 12.65
C TYR A 114 15.81 4.76 11.43
N CYS A 115 15.18 4.41 10.32
CA CYS A 115 15.88 4.01 9.10
C CYS A 115 16.72 5.13 8.53
N VAL A 116 16.21 6.37 8.53
CA VAL A 116 16.98 7.55 8.13
C VAL A 116 18.17 7.75 9.07
N ALA A 117 17.98 7.65 10.39
CA ALA A 117 19.08 7.76 11.35
C ALA A 117 20.14 6.67 11.13
N PHE A 118 19.72 5.43 10.92
CA PHE A 118 20.63 4.31 10.67
C PHE A 118 21.35 4.44 9.33
N LEU A 119 20.71 4.93 8.28
CA LEU A 119 21.34 5.22 6.98
C LEU A 119 22.49 6.22 7.15
N VAL A 120 22.23 7.32 7.88
CA VAL A 120 23.26 8.33 8.17
C VAL A 120 24.41 7.74 9.00
N LEU A 121 24.09 6.99 10.05
CA LEU A 121 25.11 6.32 10.88
C LEU A 121 25.94 5.30 10.09
N GLY A 122 25.31 4.61 9.12
CA GLY A 122 25.97 3.69 8.19
C GLY A 122 26.96 4.43 7.29
N ARG A 123 26.57 5.57 6.71
CA ARG A 123 27.46 6.43 5.90
C ARG A 123 28.62 7.02 6.70
N LEU A 124 28.42 7.27 7.99
CA LEU A 124 29.48 7.68 8.91
C LEU A 124 30.38 6.52 9.38
N GLY A 125 30.07 5.26 9.00
CA GLY A 125 30.80 4.07 9.43
C GLY A 125 30.57 3.68 10.89
N THR A 126 29.62 4.31 11.57
CA THR A 126 29.39 4.14 13.02
C THR A 126 28.35 3.07 13.35
N LEU A 127 27.47 2.74 12.40
CA LEU A 127 26.45 1.71 12.57
C LEU A 127 27.07 0.30 12.69
N SER A 128 28.08 0.01 11.85
CA SER A 128 28.79 -1.28 11.83
C SER A 128 29.62 -1.54 13.09
N ASP A 129 29.98 -0.48 13.81
CA ASP A 129 30.72 -0.59 15.07
C ASP A 129 29.86 -1.09 16.23
N LEU A 130 28.54 -1.07 16.09
CA LEU A 130 27.62 -1.52 17.13
C LEU A 130 27.68 -3.04 17.25
N GLN A 131 27.77 -3.56 18.47
CA GLN A 131 27.76 -5.01 18.72
C GLN A 131 26.40 -5.69 18.54
N SER A 132 25.38 -4.97 18.06
CA SER A 132 24.07 -5.56 17.75
C SER A 132 24.13 -6.35 16.45
N PRO A 133 23.80 -7.65 16.44
CA PRO A 133 23.67 -8.42 15.18
C PRO A 133 22.69 -7.76 14.21
N SER A 134 21.66 -7.10 14.73
CA SER A 134 20.67 -6.39 13.93
C SER A 134 21.24 -5.16 13.21
N ALA A 135 22.28 -4.52 13.75
CA ALA A 135 22.88 -3.34 13.11
C ALA A 135 23.55 -3.67 11.76
N ARG A 136 24.11 -4.89 11.62
CA ARG A 136 24.82 -5.30 10.40
C ARG A 136 23.88 -5.55 9.23
N PHE A 137 22.82 -6.33 9.44
CA PHE A 137 21.86 -6.58 8.35
C PHE A 137 21.10 -5.30 7.98
N VAL A 138 20.76 -4.44 8.96
CA VAL A 138 20.01 -3.20 8.72
C VAL A 138 20.79 -2.27 7.78
N GLY A 139 22.11 -2.10 7.98
CA GLY A 139 22.92 -1.28 7.10
C GLY A 139 22.82 -1.70 5.64
N GLN A 140 23.08 -2.99 5.35
CA GLN A 140 23.00 -3.52 3.98
C GLN A 140 21.57 -3.54 3.43
N TYR A 141 20.56 -3.77 4.27
CA TYR A 141 19.17 -3.73 3.84
C TYR A 141 18.73 -2.32 3.46
N LEU A 142 19.19 -1.28 4.17
CA LEU A 142 18.94 0.11 3.80
C LEU A 142 19.57 0.47 2.45
N ASP A 143 20.77 -0.05 2.15
CA ASP A 143 21.37 0.13 0.81
C ASP A 143 20.49 -0.48 -0.28
N ILE A 144 19.92 -1.68 -0.05
CA ILE A 144 18.96 -2.31 -0.97
C ILE A 144 17.69 -1.46 -1.13
N LEU A 145 17.15 -0.91 -0.04
CA LEU A 145 15.97 -0.03 -0.08
C LEU A 145 16.25 1.30 -0.82
N MET A 146 17.49 1.80 -0.77
CA MET A 146 17.91 2.98 -1.54
C MET A 146 18.00 2.71 -3.04
N GLU A 147 18.36 1.48 -3.44
CA GLU A 147 18.44 1.09 -4.86
C GLU A 147 17.08 0.69 -5.46
N THR A 148 16.13 0.25 -4.64
CA THR A 148 14.83 -0.27 -5.08
C THR A 148 13.75 0.81 -5.17
N LYS A 149 13.68 1.47 -6.32
CA LYS A 149 12.68 2.51 -6.60
C LYS A 149 11.26 1.93 -6.65
N VAL A 150 10.32 2.65 -6.03
CA VAL A 150 8.87 2.35 -6.08
C VAL A 150 8.24 3.40 -6.95
N HIS A 151 7.43 3.01 -7.94
CA HIS A 151 6.81 3.94 -8.88
C HIS A 151 5.48 4.49 -8.36
N ASN A 152 5.52 5.15 -7.20
CA ASN A 152 4.35 5.82 -6.62
C ASN A 152 4.39 7.34 -6.84
N LEU A 153 3.31 8.01 -6.42
CA LEU A 153 3.13 9.46 -6.56
C LEU A 153 4.23 10.30 -5.87
N ASN A 154 5.04 9.74 -4.95
CA ASN A 154 6.14 10.49 -4.33
C ASN A 154 7.26 10.86 -5.31
N ASN A 155 7.32 10.21 -6.47
CA ASN A 155 8.31 10.51 -7.50
C ASN A 155 7.86 11.58 -8.50
N ASP A 156 6.57 11.90 -8.51
CA ASP A 156 5.97 12.83 -9.46
C ASP A 156 6.27 14.29 -9.08
N ASP A 157 6.10 15.19 -10.05
CA ASP A 157 6.24 16.62 -9.82
C ASP A 157 5.13 17.13 -8.89
N VAL A 158 5.53 17.82 -7.82
CA VAL A 158 4.60 18.31 -6.79
C VAL A 158 3.55 19.28 -7.36
N ASN A 159 3.87 20.05 -8.41
CA ASN A 159 2.92 20.99 -9.00
C ASN A 159 1.84 20.26 -9.80
N LEU A 160 2.18 19.15 -10.46
CA LEU A 160 1.18 18.29 -11.09
C LEU A 160 0.21 17.72 -10.05
N LEU A 161 0.73 17.25 -8.93
CA LEU A 161 -0.10 16.69 -7.86
C LEU A 161 -0.97 17.76 -7.20
N LEU A 162 -0.43 18.97 -6.96
CA LEU A 162 -1.20 20.13 -6.48
C LEU A 162 -2.34 20.50 -7.44
N ALA A 163 -2.06 20.54 -8.75
CA ALA A 163 -3.07 20.81 -9.75
C ALA A 163 -4.14 19.70 -9.78
N TYR A 164 -3.75 18.43 -9.60
CA TYR A 164 -4.68 17.32 -9.51
C TYR A 164 -5.58 17.47 -8.28
N VAL A 165 -5.03 17.73 -7.10
CA VAL A 165 -5.80 17.89 -5.87
C VAL A 165 -6.75 19.09 -5.93
N SER A 166 -6.32 20.19 -6.55
CA SER A 166 -7.16 21.36 -6.80
C SER A 166 -8.37 21.02 -7.68
N GLU A 167 -8.16 20.22 -8.73
CA GLU A 167 -9.23 19.73 -9.58
C GLU A 167 -10.06 18.64 -8.88
N PHE A 168 -9.47 17.76 -8.09
CA PHE A 168 -10.14 16.60 -7.49
C PHE A 168 -10.06 16.63 -5.95
N PRO A 169 -10.71 17.61 -5.30
CA PRO A 169 -10.61 17.80 -3.85
C PRO A 169 -11.31 16.71 -3.03
N GLY A 170 -11.95 15.72 -3.66
CA GLY A 170 -12.49 14.54 -2.96
C GLY A 170 -11.51 13.36 -2.87
N ASN A 171 -10.35 13.42 -3.53
CA ASN A 171 -9.35 12.35 -3.46
C ASN A 171 -8.39 12.59 -2.27
N THR A 172 -8.80 12.11 -1.10
CA THR A 172 -8.10 12.31 0.18
C THR A 172 -6.74 11.60 0.24
N LEU A 173 -6.58 10.48 -0.45
CA LEU A 173 -5.31 9.74 -0.50
C LEU A 173 -4.23 10.52 -1.26
N VAL A 174 -4.58 11.10 -2.42
CA VAL A 174 -3.64 11.96 -3.16
C VAL A 174 -3.38 13.26 -2.41
N GLN A 175 -4.39 13.82 -1.74
CA GLN A 175 -4.20 14.98 -0.85
C GLN A 175 -3.18 14.72 0.24
N GLU A 176 -3.22 13.56 0.89
CA GLU A 176 -2.26 13.22 1.94
C GLU A 176 -0.84 13.10 1.39
N VAL A 177 -0.67 12.54 0.19
CA VAL A 177 0.62 12.55 -0.51
C VAL A 177 1.10 13.98 -0.74
N VAL A 178 0.27 14.82 -1.35
CA VAL A 178 0.61 16.23 -1.62
C VAL A 178 0.94 16.97 -0.35
N ARG A 179 0.15 16.81 0.71
CA ARG A 179 0.36 17.46 2.00
C ARG A 179 1.73 17.11 2.55
N ARG A 180 2.13 15.83 2.54
CA ARG A 180 3.45 15.39 3.04
C ARG A 180 4.60 15.96 2.21
N LEU A 181 4.52 15.89 0.88
CA LEU A 181 5.56 16.39 -0.01
C LEU A 181 5.67 17.92 0.04
N HIS A 182 4.53 18.62 -0.04
CA HIS A 182 4.47 20.08 -0.10
C HIS A 182 4.77 20.74 1.25
N ASN A 183 4.35 20.13 2.36
CA ASN A 183 4.66 20.67 3.69
C ASN A 183 6.15 20.59 4.02
N GLY A 184 6.98 19.96 3.18
CA GLY A 184 8.44 20.00 3.30
C GLY A 184 8.98 19.32 4.55
N ALA A 185 8.24 18.40 5.17
CA ALA A 185 8.67 17.68 6.37
C ALA A 185 9.99 16.92 6.12
N SER A 186 10.06 16.20 5.00
CA SER A 186 11.29 15.48 4.60
C SER A 186 12.46 16.43 4.33
N SER A 187 12.21 17.61 3.75
CA SER A 187 13.24 18.63 3.52
C SER A 187 13.74 19.26 4.82
N ARG A 188 12.84 19.60 5.74
CA ARG A 188 13.23 20.10 7.07
C ARG A 188 14.00 19.05 7.84
N PHE A 189 13.57 17.79 7.78
CA PHE A 189 14.25 16.70 8.45
C PHE A 189 15.66 16.48 7.92
N ALA A 190 15.86 16.46 6.60
CA ALA A 190 17.18 16.42 5.99
C ALA A 190 18.05 17.63 6.40
N GLY A 191 17.48 18.85 6.36
CA GLY A 191 18.17 20.07 6.78
C GLY A 191 18.58 20.07 8.25
N LEU A 192 17.74 19.53 9.15
CA LEU A 192 18.06 19.38 10.57
C LEU A 192 19.19 18.37 10.80
N ILE A 193 19.21 17.26 10.05
CA ILE A 193 20.32 16.29 10.09
C ILE A 193 21.61 16.97 9.65
N ASP A 194 21.59 17.70 8.54
CA ASP A 194 22.73 18.46 8.06
C ASP A 194 23.21 19.49 9.08
N GLU A 195 22.32 20.26 9.72
CA GLU A 195 22.66 21.20 10.79
C GLU A 195 23.37 20.52 11.97
N LYS A 196 22.90 19.33 12.38
CA LYS A 196 23.52 18.58 13.47
C LYS A 196 24.87 17.98 13.10
N LEU A 197 25.12 17.74 11.82
CA LEU A 197 26.37 17.16 11.31
C LEU A 197 27.33 18.21 10.76
N LEU A 198 26.89 19.47 10.61
CA LEU A 198 27.72 20.62 10.26
C LEU A 198 28.86 20.84 11.26
N GLU A 199 28.64 20.54 12.54
CA GLU A 199 29.70 20.55 13.57
C GLU A 199 30.78 19.48 13.31
N ASN A 200 30.48 18.43 12.53
CA ASN A 200 31.32 17.27 12.27
C ASN A 200 31.87 17.17 10.83
N LYS A 201 31.76 18.23 10.01
CA LYS A 201 32.30 18.31 8.62
C LYS A 201 31.68 17.35 7.59
N HIS A 202 30.43 16.92 7.79
CA HIS A 202 29.70 16.07 6.82
C HIS A 202 28.42 16.72 6.28
N PRO A 203 28.49 17.93 5.66
CA PRO A 203 27.29 18.57 5.09
C PRO A 203 26.80 17.80 3.86
N GLY A 204 25.48 17.70 3.70
CA GLY A 204 24.87 17.05 2.55
C GLY A 204 25.02 15.53 2.56
N ILE A 205 25.18 14.92 3.75
CA ILE A 205 25.28 13.47 3.88
C ILE A 205 23.97 12.78 3.47
N LEU A 206 22.85 13.49 3.53
CA LEU A 206 21.51 13.02 3.22
C LEU A 206 20.71 14.12 2.54
N SER A 207 20.17 13.82 1.35
CA SER A 207 19.29 14.72 0.62
C SER A 207 17.81 14.46 0.92
N THR A 208 16.96 15.45 0.65
CA THR A 208 15.48 15.31 0.74
C THR A 208 14.97 14.10 -0.05
N ASN A 209 15.48 13.87 -1.26
CA ASN A 209 15.03 12.78 -2.12
C ASN A 209 15.36 11.41 -1.51
N GLU A 210 16.44 11.30 -0.73
CA GLU A 210 16.79 10.06 -0.06
C GLU A 210 15.89 9.80 1.15
N VAL A 211 15.48 10.84 1.89
CA VAL A 211 14.44 10.71 2.93
C VAL A 211 13.13 10.22 2.31
N ILE A 212 12.70 10.83 1.20
CA ILE A 212 11.49 10.43 0.47
C ILE A 212 11.61 8.99 -0.05
N GLN A 213 12.79 8.59 -0.56
CA GLN A 213 13.03 7.23 -1.03
C GLN A 213 12.90 6.21 0.10
N ILE A 214 13.49 6.46 1.28
CA ILE A 214 13.35 5.57 2.45
C ILE A 214 11.89 5.49 2.91
N GLU A 215 11.21 6.63 3.04
CA GLU A 215 9.79 6.67 3.39
C GLU A 215 8.93 5.85 2.42
N THR A 216 9.18 6.02 1.13
CA THR A 216 8.50 5.31 0.05
C THR A 216 8.81 3.81 0.07
N ALA A 217 10.07 3.44 0.30
CA ALA A 217 10.52 2.07 0.29
C ALA A 217 9.97 1.27 1.48
N ILE A 218 9.86 1.89 2.66
CA ILE A 218 9.28 1.29 3.87
C ILE A 218 7.78 1.08 3.69
N ARG A 219 7.03 2.13 3.32
CA ARG A 219 5.56 2.05 3.19
C ARG A 219 5.09 1.03 2.14
N SER A 220 5.92 0.75 1.13
CA SER A 220 5.59 -0.21 0.07
C SER A 220 5.92 -1.67 0.41
N ARG A 221 6.62 -1.93 1.52
CA ARG A 221 7.16 -3.26 1.87
C ARG A 221 6.87 -3.67 3.30
N GLU A 222 6.26 -2.79 4.08
CA GLU A 222 5.86 -3.09 5.44
C GLU A 222 4.72 -4.10 5.46
N LEU A 223 4.78 -5.02 6.42
CA LEU A 223 3.80 -6.09 6.60
C LEU A 223 3.29 -6.08 8.02
N GLU A 224 2.02 -6.39 8.16
CA GLU A 224 1.36 -6.66 9.44
C GLU A 224 1.67 -8.10 9.86
N ILE A 225 2.64 -8.27 10.76
CA ILE A 225 3.08 -9.59 11.22
C ILE A 225 2.58 -9.80 12.65
N PRO A 226 1.91 -10.93 12.95
CA PRO A 226 1.51 -11.23 14.32
C PRO A 226 2.73 -11.43 15.23
N ASP A 227 2.57 -11.10 16.49
CA ASP A 227 3.51 -11.37 17.58
C ASP A 227 2.83 -12.24 18.63
N VAL A 228 3.58 -13.22 19.15
CA VAL A 228 3.09 -14.04 20.26
C VAL A 228 3.16 -13.21 21.56
N CYS A 229 2.01 -12.86 22.14
CA CYS A 229 1.98 -12.19 23.43
C CYS A 229 2.54 -13.12 24.52
N SER A 230 3.60 -12.68 25.19
CA SER A 230 4.30 -13.44 26.23
C SER A 230 3.46 -13.74 27.48
N SER A 231 2.28 -13.12 27.63
CA SER A 231 1.40 -13.22 28.81
C SER A 231 0.62 -14.54 28.92
N THR A 232 0.58 -15.39 27.89
CA THR A 232 -0.15 -16.67 27.94
C THR A 232 0.79 -17.87 27.76
N LYS A 233 1.84 -17.93 28.58
CA LYS A 233 2.50 -19.22 28.85
C LYS A 233 1.54 -20.13 29.65
N GLY A 234 0.63 -20.81 28.96
CA GLY A 234 -0.12 -21.94 29.52
C GLY A 234 -1.66 -21.91 29.44
N GLY A 235 -2.29 -21.16 28.54
CA GLY A 235 -3.75 -21.14 28.38
C GLY A 235 -4.19 -21.33 26.92
N GLN A 236 -5.28 -22.07 26.69
CA GLN A 236 -5.94 -22.12 25.38
C GLN A 236 -6.42 -20.70 25.02
N GLY A 237 -5.89 -20.17 23.91
CA GLY A 237 -6.14 -18.80 23.45
C GLY A 237 -4.95 -17.90 23.76
N ALA A 238 -3.92 -17.93 22.91
CA ALA A 238 -2.87 -16.93 22.97
C ALA A 238 -3.38 -15.66 22.29
N ASP A 239 -3.39 -14.54 23.02
CA ASP A 239 -3.58 -13.22 22.40
C ASP A 239 -2.42 -12.97 21.43
N PHE A 240 -2.75 -12.45 20.25
CA PHE A 240 -1.75 -11.96 19.29
C PHE A 240 -1.84 -10.45 19.26
N SER A 241 -0.68 -9.78 19.22
CA SER A 241 -0.62 -8.39 18.76
C SER A 241 -0.14 -8.38 17.32
N ILE A 242 -0.58 -7.39 16.53
CA ILE A 242 -0.06 -7.17 15.18
C ILE A 242 0.95 -6.03 15.29
N SER A 243 2.12 -6.19 14.67
CA SER A 243 3.10 -5.11 14.53
C SER A 243 3.54 -4.95 13.09
N ILE A 244 3.94 -3.74 12.75
CA ILE A 244 4.45 -3.39 11.43
C ILE A 244 5.92 -3.79 11.33
N LYS A 245 6.24 -4.64 10.36
CA LYS A 245 7.58 -5.18 10.16
C LYS A 245 8.01 -5.15 8.71
N MET A 246 9.28 -4.88 8.48
CA MET A 246 9.95 -5.07 7.20
C MET A 246 10.68 -6.41 7.26
N VAL A 247 10.29 -7.35 6.39
CA VAL A 247 10.82 -8.72 6.39
C VAL A 247 11.71 -8.91 5.15
N PRO A 248 13.05 -8.83 5.30
CA PRO A 248 13.96 -8.94 4.17
C PRO A 248 13.76 -10.25 3.41
N ILE A 249 13.96 -10.21 2.08
CA ILE A 249 13.77 -11.33 1.14
C ILE A 249 12.30 -11.62 0.87
N LEU A 250 11.47 -11.69 1.91
CA LEU A 250 10.03 -11.89 1.77
C LEU A 250 9.37 -10.71 1.04
N ASP A 251 9.90 -9.50 1.22
CA ASP A 251 9.51 -8.27 0.52
C ASP A 251 9.73 -8.28 -1.01
N PHE A 252 10.32 -9.34 -1.58
CA PHE A 252 10.32 -9.61 -3.02
C PHE A 252 9.11 -10.44 -3.50
N ALA A 253 8.25 -10.95 -2.61
CA ALA A 253 7.00 -11.60 -3.01
C ALA A 253 6.04 -10.56 -3.56
N ASN A 254 5.53 -10.76 -4.78
CA ASN A 254 4.60 -9.80 -5.38
C ASN A 254 3.16 -10.04 -4.92
N HIS A 255 2.32 -9.02 -5.15
CA HIS A 255 0.90 -9.10 -4.90
C HIS A 255 0.10 -9.55 -6.12
N ASN A 256 -0.82 -10.49 -5.93
CA ASN A 256 -1.90 -10.76 -6.88
C ASN A 256 -2.98 -11.63 -6.20
N ASN A 257 -4.15 -11.09 -5.87
CA ASN A 257 -5.19 -11.86 -5.16
C ASN A 257 -5.76 -13.02 -5.98
N ASP A 258 -5.77 -12.94 -7.31
CA ASP A 258 -6.25 -14.03 -8.18
C ASP A 258 -5.22 -15.18 -8.32
N LEU A 259 -3.93 -14.89 -8.08
CA LEU A 259 -2.83 -15.84 -8.19
C LEU A 259 -2.15 -16.16 -6.85
N VAL A 260 -2.71 -15.73 -5.73
CA VAL A 260 -2.19 -16.01 -4.38
C VAL A 260 -1.90 -17.50 -4.25
N ASN A 261 -0.66 -17.81 -3.91
CA ASN A 261 -0.18 -19.19 -3.80
C ASN A 261 0.76 -19.39 -2.62
N ALA A 262 0.96 -18.36 -1.82
CA ALA A 262 1.70 -18.41 -0.57
C ALA A 262 1.10 -17.47 0.47
N TYR A 263 1.42 -17.75 1.72
CA TYR A 263 1.09 -16.93 2.87
C TYR A 263 2.27 -16.92 3.82
N TYR A 264 2.39 -15.86 4.60
CA TYR A 264 3.38 -15.77 5.67
C TYR A 264 2.75 -16.08 7.02
N ASP A 265 3.57 -16.55 7.94
CA ASP A 265 3.17 -17.00 9.28
C ASP A 265 4.35 -16.81 10.24
N ILE A 266 4.13 -17.04 11.53
CA ILE A 266 5.18 -17.01 12.56
C ILE A 266 5.41 -18.39 13.16
N ASP A 267 6.67 -18.75 13.37
CA ASP A 267 7.01 -19.88 14.22
C ASP A 267 6.88 -19.46 15.69
N ARG A 268 5.83 -19.95 16.34
CA ARG A 268 5.50 -19.58 17.73
C ARG A 268 6.59 -19.94 18.74
N SER A 269 7.51 -20.84 18.40
CA SER A 269 8.57 -21.26 19.33
C SER A 269 9.71 -20.24 19.42
N ASN A 270 9.94 -19.46 18.36
CA ASN A 270 11.10 -18.57 18.26
C ASN A 270 10.80 -17.22 17.56
N ASN A 271 9.56 -16.97 17.16
CA ASN A 271 9.07 -15.79 16.44
C ASN A 271 9.71 -15.57 15.06
N ASP A 272 10.31 -16.60 14.45
CA ASP A 272 10.78 -16.50 13.07
C ASP A 272 9.61 -16.29 12.11
N VAL A 273 9.82 -15.49 11.07
CA VAL A 273 8.83 -15.28 10.01
C VAL A 273 9.00 -16.37 8.96
N LEU A 274 7.92 -17.04 8.61
CA LEU A 274 7.87 -18.14 7.66
C LEU A 274 7.10 -17.71 6.41
N LEU A 275 7.57 -18.11 5.23
CA LEU A 275 6.78 -18.10 4.00
C LEU A 275 6.43 -19.54 3.65
N LYS A 276 5.14 -19.83 3.50
CA LYS A 276 4.62 -21.16 3.20
C LYS A 276 3.83 -21.12 1.91
N LEU A 277 4.02 -22.14 1.07
CA LEU A 277 3.19 -22.34 -0.10
C LEU A 277 1.84 -22.93 0.30
N ASP A 278 0.78 -22.47 -0.36
CA ASP A 278 -0.53 -23.10 -0.27
C ASP A 278 -0.48 -24.45 -1.02
N PRO A 279 -0.66 -25.59 -0.31
CA PRO A 279 -0.64 -26.91 -0.92
C PRO A 279 -1.69 -27.09 -2.01
N GLU A 280 -2.86 -26.45 -1.90
CA GLU A 280 -3.95 -26.59 -2.88
C GLU A 280 -3.67 -25.81 -4.16
N SER A 281 -2.98 -24.67 -4.06
CA SER A 281 -2.58 -23.86 -5.21
C SER A 281 -1.48 -24.54 -6.03
N PHE A 282 -0.48 -25.15 -5.37
CA PHE A 282 0.66 -25.76 -6.07
C PHE A 282 0.43 -27.19 -6.57
N LYS A 283 -0.54 -27.95 -6.02
CA LYS A 283 -0.87 -29.30 -6.52
C LYS A 283 -1.29 -29.33 -7.99
N ARG A 284 -1.87 -28.24 -8.50
CA ARG A 284 -2.37 -28.15 -9.88
C ARG A 284 -1.29 -27.81 -10.90
N GLN A 285 -0.08 -27.47 -10.45
CA GLN A 285 0.97 -26.88 -11.29
C GLN A 285 2.34 -27.59 -11.13
N ALA A 286 2.32 -28.88 -10.77
CA ALA A 286 3.54 -29.65 -10.53
C ALA A 286 4.48 -29.70 -11.75
N GLY A 287 5.78 -29.53 -11.51
CA GLY A 287 6.82 -29.64 -12.54
C GLY A 287 7.12 -28.33 -13.28
N GLN A 288 6.78 -27.19 -12.69
CA GLN A 288 7.06 -25.86 -13.24
C GLN A 288 7.64 -24.92 -12.18
N VAL A 289 8.29 -23.85 -12.65
CA VAL A 289 8.74 -22.72 -11.82
C VAL A 289 7.64 -21.68 -11.81
N HIS A 290 7.19 -21.30 -10.63
CA HIS A 290 6.09 -20.35 -10.44
C HIS A 290 6.56 -19.13 -9.68
N GLU A 291 6.02 -17.97 -10.04
CA GLU A 291 6.14 -16.78 -9.19
C GLU A 291 5.31 -16.98 -7.92
N VAL A 292 5.86 -16.57 -6.79
CA VAL A 292 5.24 -16.66 -5.47
C VAL A 292 4.49 -15.36 -5.21
N PHE A 293 3.17 -15.47 -5.07
CA PHE A 293 2.27 -14.35 -4.83
C PHE A 293 1.67 -14.41 -3.44
N ILE A 294 1.68 -13.26 -2.76
CA ILE A 294 1.02 -13.05 -1.47
C ILE A 294 -0.09 -12.00 -1.60
N SER A 295 -0.99 -11.93 -0.62
CA SER A 295 -1.96 -10.84 -0.52
C SER A 295 -1.35 -9.71 0.32
N TYR A 296 -1.16 -8.53 -0.26
CA TYR A 296 -0.80 -7.32 0.49
C TYR A 296 -2.02 -6.75 1.20
N SER A 297 -3.18 -6.85 0.54
CA SER A 297 -4.49 -6.48 1.06
C SER A 297 -5.54 -7.39 0.42
N PRO A 298 -6.51 -7.91 1.21
CA PRO A 298 -7.64 -8.66 0.65
C PRO A 298 -8.52 -7.78 -0.25
N VAL A 299 -8.51 -6.47 0.00
CA VAL A 299 -9.27 -5.48 -0.76
C VAL A 299 -8.33 -4.59 -1.56
N GLU A 300 -8.54 -4.54 -2.86
CA GLU A 300 -7.71 -3.79 -3.80
C GLU A 300 -8.36 -2.47 -4.20
N GLU A 301 -7.91 -1.35 -3.66
CA GLU A 301 -8.34 -0.01 -4.12
C GLU A 301 -7.23 0.65 -4.93
N ALA A 302 -7.57 1.11 -6.14
CA ALA A 302 -6.62 1.57 -7.15
C ALA A 302 -5.73 2.71 -6.66
N THR A 303 -6.31 3.72 -6.00
CA THR A 303 -5.56 4.90 -5.53
C THR A 303 -4.62 4.53 -4.39
N ARG A 304 -5.09 3.74 -3.42
CA ARG A 304 -4.34 3.25 -2.26
C ARG A 304 -3.15 2.40 -2.72
N PHE A 305 -3.37 1.49 -3.65
CA PHE A 305 -2.31 0.65 -4.19
C PHE A 305 -1.28 1.46 -4.96
N LEU A 306 -1.69 2.43 -5.77
CA LEU A 306 -0.75 3.30 -6.48
C LEU A 306 0.05 4.19 -5.52
N VAL A 307 -0.61 4.78 -4.51
CA VAL A 307 0.05 5.64 -3.52
C VAL A 307 1.02 4.86 -2.63
N THR A 308 0.70 3.61 -2.31
CA THR A 308 1.45 2.79 -1.34
C THR A 308 2.51 1.95 -2.04
N TYR A 309 2.12 1.17 -3.05
CA TYR A 309 2.96 0.17 -3.71
C TYR A 309 3.43 0.57 -5.11
N GLY A 310 2.85 1.63 -5.69
CA GLY A 310 3.30 2.15 -6.99
C GLY A 310 2.77 1.38 -8.21
N PHE A 311 1.62 0.72 -8.08
CA PHE A 311 0.91 0.11 -9.21
C PHE A 311 -0.60 0.12 -8.97
N ILE A 312 -1.39 0.04 -10.05
CA ILE A 312 -2.83 -0.22 -9.98
C ILE A 312 -3.04 -1.73 -10.19
N PRO A 313 -3.73 -2.44 -9.28
CA PRO A 313 -3.98 -3.86 -9.44
C PRO A 313 -4.77 -4.15 -10.71
N ARG A 314 -4.44 -5.24 -11.39
CA ARG A 314 -5.13 -5.69 -12.60
C ARG A 314 -5.47 -7.16 -12.46
N ASN A 315 -6.52 -7.43 -11.71
CA ASN A 315 -7.01 -8.79 -11.50
C ASN A 315 -7.80 -9.29 -12.70
N LEU A 316 -7.66 -10.59 -12.95
CA LEU A 316 -8.00 -11.25 -14.19
C LEU A 316 -9.42 -11.82 -14.20
N ASP A 317 -10.02 -12.17 -13.05
CA ASP A 317 -11.40 -12.72 -13.07
C ASP A 317 -12.19 -12.68 -11.74
N SER A 318 -11.57 -12.95 -10.58
CA SER A 318 -12.32 -13.18 -9.32
C SER A 318 -12.48 -11.94 -8.45
N THR A 319 -11.41 -11.17 -8.28
CA THR A 319 -11.35 -10.10 -7.29
C THR A 319 -11.39 -8.74 -7.99
N PRO A 320 -12.45 -7.94 -7.83
CA PRO A 320 -12.52 -6.63 -8.47
C PRO A 320 -11.51 -5.66 -7.85
N THR A 321 -10.94 -4.80 -8.69
CA THR A 321 -10.22 -3.62 -8.23
C THR A 321 -11.24 -2.50 -8.01
N PHE A 322 -11.24 -1.93 -6.81
CA PHE A 322 -12.13 -0.87 -6.43
C PHE A 322 -11.55 0.51 -6.79
N VAL A 323 -12.44 1.43 -7.15
CA VAL A 323 -12.09 2.81 -7.48
C VAL A 323 -13.05 3.73 -6.78
N ASP A 324 -12.51 4.60 -5.93
CA ASP A 324 -13.30 5.62 -5.26
C ASP A 324 -13.33 6.92 -6.08
N VAL A 325 -14.52 7.35 -6.51
CA VAL A 325 -14.69 8.47 -7.44
C VAL A 325 -15.38 9.65 -6.77
N PRO A 326 -14.72 10.83 -6.66
CA PRO A 326 -15.29 11.99 -6.00
C PRO A 326 -16.19 12.81 -6.92
N PHE A 327 -17.40 12.31 -7.21
CA PHE A 327 -18.34 12.98 -8.13
C PHE A 327 -18.83 14.35 -7.68
N TRP A 328 -19.14 14.47 -6.39
CA TRP A 328 -19.91 15.60 -5.87
C TRP A 328 -19.07 16.59 -5.07
N GLY A 329 -17.74 16.37 -5.07
CA GLY A 329 -16.77 17.19 -4.35
C GLY A 329 -16.77 16.96 -2.83
N HIS A 330 -15.73 17.46 -2.17
CA HIS A 330 -15.72 17.67 -0.73
C HIS A 330 -16.56 18.92 -0.44
N PHE A 331 -17.63 18.83 0.36
CA PHE A 331 -18.22 20.03 0.93
C PHE A 331 -17.26 20.55 2.00
N ALA A 332 -16.49 21.57 1.65
CA ALA A 332 -15.75 22.40 2.59
C ALA A 332 -16.51 23.73 2.74
N ASP A 333 -17.53 23.74 3.59
CA ASP A 333 -17.91 24.98 4.27
C ASP A 333 -18.24 24.65 5.74
N HIS A 334 -17.24 24.83 6.59
CA HIS A 334 -17.35 24.68 8.03
C HIS A 334 -18.24 25.79 8.60
N LYS A 335 -19.57 25.59 8.65
CA LYS A 335 -20.43 26.52 9.39
C LYS A 335 -21.44 25.91 10.35
N THR A 336 -21.79 24.62 10.27
CA THR A 336 -22.62 23.98 11.31
C THR A 336 -22.31 22.50 11.51
N GLU A 337 -22.31 22.03 12.77
CA GLU A 337 -22.12 20.61 13.14
C GLU A 337 -23.19 19.67 12.55
N ASN A 338 -24.32 20.22 12.08
CA ASN A 338 -25.43 19.45 11.52
C ASN A 338 -25.30 19.14 10.01
N GLU A 339 -24.27 19.65 9.32
CA GLU A 339 -24.01 19.41 7.88
C GLU A 339 -22.82 18.47 7.63
N ARG A 340 -22.43 17.65 8.63
CA ARG A 340 -21.38 16.60 8.51
C ARG A 340 -21.66 15.51 7.46
N TRP A 341 -22.77 15.59 6.74
CA TRP A 341 -23.18 14.59 5.75
C TRP A 341 -22.46 14.83 4.43
N LYS A 342 -21.20 14.39 4.39
CA LYS A 342 -20.39 14.16 3.18
C LYS A 342 -21.27 13.47 2.12
N VAL A 343 -21.43 14.06 0.95
CA VAL A 343 -21.94 13.27 -0.18
C VAL A 343 -20.85 12.25 -0.50
N PRO A 344 -21.10 10.95 -0.36
CA PRO A 344 -20.04 9.96 -0.43
C PRO A 344 -19.43 9.97 -1.84
N ASN A 345 -18.11 9.80 -1.90
CA ASN A 345 -17.48 9.36 -3.13
C ASN A 345 -18.17 8.05 -3.57
N MET A 346 -18.27 7.85 -4.88
CA MET A 346 -18.91 6.65 -5.41
C MET A 346 -17.86 5.59 -5.67
N LEU A 347 -18.09 4.42 -5.08
CA LEU A 347 -17.23 3.26 -5.27
C LEU A 347 -17.64 2.50 -6.53
N PHE A 348 -16.66 2.15 -7.37
CA PHE A 348 -16.83 1.29 -8.53
C PHE A 348 -15.99 0.02 -8.38
N ALA A 349 -16.55 -1.12 -8.79
CA ALA A 349 -15.80 -2.35 -9.00
C ALA A 349 -15.40 -2.46 -10.47
N VAL A 350 -14.10 -2.62 -10.70
CA VAL A 350 -13.49 -2.76 -12.01
C VAL A 350 -12.94 -4.18 -12.13
N ARG A 351 -13.28 -4.87 -13.21
CA ARG A 351 -12.67 -6.16 -13.58
C ARG A 351 -11.84 -5.98 -14.83
N SER A 352 -10.64 -6.54 -14.82
CA SER A 352 -9.74 -6.51 -15.97
C SER A 352 -9.63 -7.90 -16.59
N GLY A 353 -9.39 -7.95 -17.90
CA GLY A 353 -9.07 -9.18 -18.60
C GLY A 353 -7.60 -9.55 -18.49
N VAL A 354 -7.24 -10.72 -19.03
CA VAL A 354 -5.86 -11.27 -19.07
C VAL A 354 -4.86 -10.34 -19.77
N ASP A 355 -5.33 -9.49 -20.69
CA ASP A 355 -4.50 -8.49 -21.37
C ASP A 355 -4.38 -7.16 -20.59
N GLY A 356 -4.92 -7.10 -19.38
CA GLY A 356 -4.91 -5.94 -18.50
C GLY A 356 -5.86 -4.82 -18.94
N ARG A 357 -6.77 -5.06 -19.90
CA ARG A 357 -7.83 -4.11 -20.27
C ARG A 357 -9.02 -4.25 -19.34
N ILE A 358 -9.74 -3.16 -19.13
CA ILE A 358 -10.97 -3.17 -18.34
C ILE A 358 -12.09 -3.87 -19.12
N ASP A 359 -12.60 -4.97 -18.56
CA ASP A 359 -13.67 -5.80 -19.12
C ASP A 359 -15.03 -5.46 -18.56
N ASP A 360 -15.11 -5.13 -17.26
CA ASP A 360 -16.37 -4.79 -16.59
C ASP A 360 -16.19 -3.65 -15.59
N VAL A 361 -17.23 -2.82 -15.45
CA VAL A 361 -17.31 -1.74 -14.44
C VAL A 361 -18.73 -1.68 -13.90
N ARG A 362 -18.87 -1.71 -12.56
CA ARG A 362 -20.15 -1.62 -11.87
C ARG A 362 -20.08 -0.67 -10.68
N ILE A 363 -21.22 -0.07 -10.34
CA ILE A 363 -21.36 0.74 -9.13
C ILE A 363 -21.45 -0.20 -7.93
N CYS A 364 -20.62 -0.01 -6.91
CA CYS A 364 -20.68 -0.77 -5.66
C CYS A 364 -21.61 -0.12 -4.66
N LEU A 365 -22.52 -0.91 -4.08
CA LEU A 365 -23.49 -0.48 -3.06
C LEU A 365 -23.50 -1.43 -1.87
N THR A 366 -23.36 -0.92 -0.64
CA THR A 366 -23.31 -1.78 0.55
C THR A 366 -24.67 -2.36 0.90
N ASP A 367 -25.77 -1.66 0.63
CA ASP A 367 -27.09 -2.29 0.59
C ASP A 367 -28.06 -1.64 -0.42
N LYS A 368 -29.20 -2.31 -0.69
CA LYS A 368 -30.26 -1.75 -1.56
C LYS A 368 -31.00 -0.56 -0.93
N LYS A 369 -30.97 -0.39 0.39
CA LYS A 369 -31.65 0.72 1.09
C LYS A 369 -30.84 2.01 1.01
N GLU A 370 -29.52 1.94 0.82
CA GLU A 370 -28.65 3.05 0.50
C GLU A 370 -29.06 3.71 -0.80
N VAL A 371 -29.44 2.95 -1.84
CA VAL A 371 -29.98 3.54 -3.08
C VAL A 371 -31.14 4.47 -2.75
N LEU A 372 -32.10 4.00 -1.95
CA LEU A 372 -33.28 4.77 -1.56
C LEU A 372 -32.93 5.94 -0.64
N SER A 373 -31.98 5.75 0.28
CA SER A 373 -31.53 6.78 1.23
C SER A 373 -30.71 7.88 0.55
N LEU A 374 -29.76 7.49 -0.31
CA LEU A 374 -28.94 8.36 -1.14
C LEU A 374 -29.84 9.11 -2.12
N MET A 375 -30.80 8.45 -2.77
CA MET A 375 -31.74 9.11 -3.68
C MET A 375 -32.70 10.08 -2.97
N ARG A 376 -33.25 9.73 -1.80
CA ARG A 376 -34.05 10.68 -1.00
C ARG A 376 -33.26 11.93 -0.67
N ARG A 377 -31.97 11.77 -0.33
CA ARG A 377 -31.04 12.87 -0.07
C ARG A 377 -30.71 13.67 -1.35
N MET A 378 -30.44 13.00 -2.46
CA MET A 378 -30.05 13.63 -3.73
C MET A 378 -31.19 14.36 -4.44
N MET A 379 -32.44 13.94 -4.23
CA MET A 379 -33.59 14.47 -4.95
C MET A 379 -34.35 15.56 -4.18
N GLU A 380 -33.96 15.89 -2.94
CA GLU A 380 -34.65 16.84 -2.05
C GLU A 380 -36.18 16.67 -2.04
N LYS A 381 -36.65 15.43 -2.20
CA LYS A 381 -38.06 15.09 -2.37
C LYS A 381 -38.46 14.04 -1.35
N ASP A 382 -39.33 14.44 -0.42
CA ASP A 382 -40.08 13.54 0.46
C ASP A 382 -40.99 12.56 -0.32
N ASP A 383 -41.19 12.83 -1.62
CA ASP A 383 -42.08 12.10 -2.53
C ASP A 383 -41.47 10.86 -3.21
N VAL A 384 -40.40 10.26 -2.68
CA VAL A 384 -39.95 8.90 -3.09
C VAL A 384 -41.00 7.82 -2.71
N THR A 385 -42.20 8.21 -2.29
CA THR A 385 -43.23 7.32 -1.78
C THR A 385 -44.07 6.61 -2.84
N ARG A 386 -43.84 6.78 -4.17
CA ARG A 386 -44.64 6.07 -5.20
C ARG A 386 -43.95 5.69 -6.53
N ASN A 387 -42.63 5.61 -6.61
CA ASN A 387 -41.96 5.13 -7.83
C ASN A 387 -41.69 3.62 -7.77
N SER A 388 -41.79 2.93 -8.91
CA SER A 388 -41.35 1.52 -9.01
C SER A 388 -39.84 1.43 -8.78
N GLU A 389 -39.35 0.35 -8.15
CA GLU A 389 -37.91 0.12 -7.88
C GLU A 389 -37.03 0.35 -9.13
N GLN A 390 -37.54 -0.01 -10.31
CA GLN A 390 -36.86 0.21 -11.59
C GLN A 390 -36.71 1.68 -11.98
N GLU A 391 -37.71 2.52 -11.71
CA GLU A 391 -37.66 3.95 -12.02
C GLU A 391 -36.67 4.67 -11.10
N THR A 392 -36.67 4.29 -9.82
CA THR A 392 -35.68 4.73 -8.83
C THR A 392 -34.27 4.37 -9.30
N LEU A 393 -34.03 3.10 -9.66
CA LEU A 393 -32.74 2.64 -10.15
C LEU A 393 -32.30 3.35 -11.43
N SER A 394 -33.24 3.57 -12.35
CA SER A 394 -33.00 4.32 -13.59
C SER A 394 -32.51 5.73 -13.30
N GLN A 395 -33.19 6.45 -12.41
CA GLN A 395 -32.82 7.81 -12.04
C GLN A 395 -31.44 7.86 -11.40
N PHE A 396 -31.17 6.96 -10.43
CA PHE A 396 -29.87 6.87 -9.78
C PHE A 396 -28.72 6.66 -10.76
N VAL A 397 -28.80 5.59 -11.56
CA VAL A 397 -27.73 5.26 -12.51
C VAL A 397 -27.55 6.37 -13.54
N THR A 398 -28.62 7.04 -13.96
CA THR A 398 -28.52 8.20 -14.87
C THR A 398 -27.73 9.35 -14.24
N VAL A 399 -27.98 9.66 -12.96
CA VAL A 399 -27.22 10.70 -12.25
C VAL A 399 -25.75 10.31 -12.12
N VAL A 400 -25.46 9.07 -11.73
CA VAL A 400 -24.08 8.57 -11.63
C VAL A 400 -23.36 8.64 -12.98
N ARG A 401 -24.02 8.21 -14.06
CA ARG A 401 -23.48 8.28 -15.42
C ARG A 401 -23.16 9.72 -15.84
N ASN A 402 -24.04 10.67 -15.51
CA ASN A 402 -23.80 12.07 -15.85
C ASN A 402 -22.64 12.66 -15.05
N GLY A 403 -22.59 12.41 -13.73
CA GLY A 403 -21.48 12.83 -12.88
C GLY A 403 -20.14 12.22 -13.31
N LEU A 404 -20.15 10.94 -13.72
CA LEU A 404 -18.97 10.27 -14.27
C LEU A 404 -18.54 10.86 -15.62
N GLY A 405 -19.49 11.27 -16.46
CA GLY A 405 -19.19 12.01 -17.68
C GLY A 405 -18.47 13.33 -17.40
N GLU A 406 -18.96 14.13 -16.45
CA GLU A 406 -18.30 15.38 -16.04
C GLU A 406 -16.91 15.13 -15.46
N TYR A 407 -16.78 14.15 -14.57
CA TYR A 407 -15.49 13.72 -14.01
C TYR A 407 -14.49 13.31 -15.10
N THR A 408 -14.94 12.56 -16.10
CA THR A 408 -14.09 12.11 -17.23
C THR A 408 -13.56 13.28 -18.04
N GLU A 409 -14.40 14.28 -18.32
CA GLU A 409 -13.97 15.47 -19.06
C GLU A 409 -12.94 16.29 -18.27
N ARG A 410 -13.07 16.34 -16.94
CA ARG A 410 -12.06 16.96 -16.06
C ARG A 410 -10.73 16.20 -16.12
N LEU A 411 -10.76 14.87 -16.03
CA LEU A 411 -9.57 14.02 -16.16
C LEU A 411 -8.89 14.22 -17.52
N LYS A 412 -9.65 14.25 -18.63
CA LYS A 412 -9.12 14.49 -19.98
C LYS A 412 -8.44 15.86 -20.11
N ARG A 413 -9.05 16.90 -19.54
CA ARG A 413 -8.45 18.25 -19.49
C ARG A 413 -7.16 18.26 -18.67
N TYR A 414 -7.19 17.67 -17.47
CA TYR A 414 -6.00 17.54 -16.62
C TYR A 414 -4.88 16.80 -17.36
N LYS A 415 -5.18 15.65 -17.99
CA LYS A 415 -4.21 14.88 -18.76
C LYS A 415 -3.58 15.70 -19.88
N THR A 416 -4.41 16.38 -20.68
CA THR A 416 -3.92 17.23 -21.77
C THR A 416 -2.99 18.33 -21.26
N TRP A 417 -3.32 18.94 -20.12
CA TRP A 417 -2.48 19.95 -19.49
C TRP A 417 -1.17 19.36 -18.93
N ALA A 418 -1.24 18.20 -18.27
CA ALA A 418 -0.08 17.51 -17.68
C ALA A 418 0.91 17.05 -18.77
N ASP A 419 0.42 16.47 -19.86
CA ASP A 419 1.23 16.04 -21.00
C ASP A 419 1.94 17.24 -21.69
N ALA A 420 1.42 18.46 -21.53
CA ALA A 420 2.02 19.69 -22.06
C ALA A 420 3.17 20.26 -21.20
N GLN A 421 3.37 19.79 -19.95
CA GLN A 421 4.31 20.40 -19.00
C GLN A 421 5.80 20.17 -19.29
N LYS A 422 6.18 19.40 -20.33
CA LYS A 422 7.58 19.10 -20.73
C LYS A 422 8.50 18.78 -19.54
N LEU A 423 8.03 17.91 -18.65
CA LEU A 423 8.79 17.47 -17.48
C LEU A 423 9.84 16.43 -17.85
N GLU A 424 10.78 16.18 -16.94
CA GLU A 424 11.72 15.07 -17.06
C GLU A 424 10.99 13.72 -17.09
N ASP A 425 11.59 12.74 -17.77
CA ASP A 425 11.04 11.40 -17.89
C ASP A 425 10.71 10.79 -16.53
N GLY A 426 9.47 10.33 -16.37
CA GLY A 426 8.97 9.71 -15.15
C GLY A 426 8.33 10.66 -14.13
N LYS A 427 8.46 11.97 -14.27
CA LYS A 427 7.92 12.96 -13.31
C LYS A 427 6.40 13.19 -13.37
N SER A 428 5.74 12.67 -14.38
CA SER A 428 4.28 12.67 -14.49
C SER A 428 3.68 11.26 -14.56
N LYS A 429 4.53 10.22 -14.53
CA LYS A 429 4.14 8.88 -14.93
C LYS A 429 2.99 8.35 -14.09
N ASN A 430 3.09 8.46 -12.77
CA ASN A 430 2.22 7.73 -11.86
C ASN A 430 0.85 8.42 -11.74
N ILE A 431 0.81 9.75 -11.68
CA ILE A 431 -0.44 10.52 -11.70
C ILE A 431 -1.14 10.41 -13.05
N CYS A 432 -0.40 10.39 -14.17
CA CYS A 432 -0.99 10.14 -15.47
C CYS A 432 -1.55 8.73 -15.58
N GLU A 433 -0.91 7.72 -15.01
CA GLU A 433 -1.44 6.35 -14.96
C GLU A 433 -2.78 6.29 -14.19
N LEU A 434 -2.88 6.96 -13.03
CA LEU A 434 -4.13 7.07 -12.28
C LEU A 434 -5.25 7.74 -13.10
N VAL A 435 -4.91 8.85 -13.77
CA VAL A 435 -5.84 9.63 -14.59
C VAL A 435 -6.30 8.83 -15.80
N GLU A 436 -5.39 8.16 -16.50
CA GLU A 436 -5.70 7.31 -17.65
C GLU A 436 -6.58 6.13 -17.24
N PHE A 437 -6.27 5.46 -16.13
CA PHE A 437 -7.09 4.40 -15.60
C PHE A 437 -8.52 4.89 -15.28
N GLY A 438 -8.65 6.05 -14.65
CA GLY A 438 -9.95 6.69 -14.38
C GLY A 438 -10.75 7.00 -15.64
N ILE A 439 -10.09 7.50 -16.70
CA ILE A 439 -10.75 7.77 -18.00
C ILE A 439 -11.25 6.47 -18.62
N VAL A 440 -10.41 5.43 -18.71
CA VAL A 440 -10.76 4.16 -19.35
C VAL A 440 -11.90 3.47 -18.58
N MET A 441 -11.85 3.48 -17.25
CA MET A 441 -12.92 2.96 -16.39
C MET A 441 -14.24 3.67 -16.68
N ALA A 442 -14.22 5.00 -16.74
CA ALA A 442 -15.42 5.79 -16.96
C ALA A 442 -16.04 5.58 -18.35
N GLU A 443 -15.21 5.50 -19.38
CA GLU A 443 -15.65 5.22 -20.74
C GLU A 443 -16.24 3.82 -20.86
N LYS A 444 -15.66 2.83 -20.17
CA LYS A 444 -16.20 1.47 -20.12
C LYS A 444 -17.56 1.43 -19.42
N PHE A 445 -17.73 2.13 -18.30
CA PHE A 445 -19.02 2.24 -17.63
C PHE A 445 -20.07 2.89 -18.54
N ALA A 446 -19.70 3.97 -19.24
CA ALA A 446 -20.61 4.66 -20.16
C ALA A 446 -21.05 3.76 -21.34
N ALA A 447 -20.14 2.96 -21.89
CA ALA A 447 -20.46 1.97 -22.92
C ALA A 447 -21.44 0.91 -22.41
N ARG A 448 -21.18 0.35 -21.22
CA ARG A 448 -22.07 -0.62 -20.58
C ARG A 448 -23.46 -0.03 -20.30
N TYR A 449 -23.52 1.20 -19.80
CA TYR A 449 -24.78 1.91 -19.60
C TYR A 449 -25.59 1.99 -20.90
N GLN A 450 -24.95 2.33 -22.03
CA GLN A 450 -25.64 2.39 -23.33
C GLN A 450 -26.15 1.02 -23.77
N GLU A 451 -25.37 -0.04 -23.56
CA GLU A 451 -25.77 -1.41 -23.89
C GLU A 451 -26.99 -1.87 -23.08
N GLU A 452 -26.93 -1.72 -21.75
CA GLU A 452 -27.98 -2.15 -20.82
C GLU A 452 -29.26 -1.30 -20.88
N THR A 453 -29.19 -0.10 -21.49
CA THR A 453 -30.33 0.83 -21.61
C THR A 453 -30.87 0.97 -23.03
N ARG A 454 -30.26 0.28 -24.01
CA ARG A 454 -30.53 0.45 -25.45
C ARG A 454 -31.99 0.23 -25.84
N VAL A 455 -32.64 -0.77 -25.25
CA VAL A 455 -34.01 -1.18 -25.59
C VAL A 455 -34.92 -0.95 -24.39
N GLU A 456 -35.91 -0.07 -24.55
CA GLU A 456 -36.78 0.39 -23.46
C GLU A 456 -37.46 -0.76 -22.68
N LYS A 457 -37.88 -1.82 -23.38
CA LYS A 457 -38.50 -3.01 -22.78
C LYS A 457 -37.52 -3.99 -22.11
N GLN A 458 -36.22 -3.80 -22.28
CA GLN A 458 -35.16 -4.69 -21.77
C GLN A 458 -34.15 -3.94 -20.89
N ARG A 459 -34.48 -2.73 -20.43
CA ARG A 459 -33.59 -1.94 -19.58
C ARG A 459 -33.24 -2.73 -18.31
N ASN A 460 -31.95 -2.93 -18.09
CA ASN A 460 -31.46 -3.68 -16.94
C ASN A 460 -30.46 -2.85 -16.11
N TYR A 461 -30.98 -1.82 -15.42
CA TYR A 461 -30.17 -0.99 -14.52
C TYR A 461 -29.52 -1.79 -13.38
N SER A 462 -30.08 -2.96 -13.03
CA SER A 462 -29.49 -3.82 -12.00
C SER A 462 -28.17 -4.47 -12.44
N ALA A 463 -27.95 -4.65 -13.75
CA ALA A 463 -26.67 -5.17 -14.28
C ALA A 463 -25.51 -4.19 -14.16
N LEU A 464 -25.79 -2.91 -13.86
CA LEU A 464 -24.80 -1.84 -13.66
C LEU A 464 -24.39 -1.71 -12.20
N ILE A 465 -24.97 -2.52 -11.31
CA ILE A 465 -24.79 -2.45 -9.87
C ILE A 465 -24.25 -3.78 -9.35
N LEU A 466 -23.29 -3.66 -8.43
CA LEU A 466 -22.81 -4.74 -7.59
C LEU A 466 -23.25 -4.41 -6.15
N ALA A 467 -24.12 -5.24 -5.58
CA ALA A 467 -24.57 -5.11 -4.20
C ALA A 467 -23.84 -6.13 -3.32
N ALA A 468 -23.48 -5.75 -2.08
CA ALA A 468 -22.85 -6.66 -1.13
C ALA A 468 -23.77 -7.85 -0.87
N ARG A 469 -23.19 -9.03 -0.78
CA ARG A 469 -23.95 -10.29 -0.60
C ARG A 469 -24.24 -10.57 0.86
N ASP A 470 -23.38 -10.09 1.75
CA ASP A 470 -23.47 -10.24 3.19
C ASP A 470 -22.90 -9.01 3.93
N ASP A 471 -23.07 -9.01 5.26
CA ASP A 471 -22.63 -7.92 6.13
C ASP A 471 -21.10 -7.78 6.17
N HIS A 472 -20.34 -8.84 5.88
CA HIS A 472 -18.88 -8.80 5.87
C HIS A 472 -18.37 -8.04 4.64
N GLU A 473 -18.85 -8.41 3.45
CA GLU A 473 -18.57 -7.67 2.21
C GLU A 473 -19.02 -6.20 2.33
N ALA A 474 -20.18 -5.96 2.97
CA ALA A 474 -20.66 -4.60 3.21
C ALA A 474 -19.70 -3.79 4.09
N ASN A 475 -19.23 -4.37 5.21
CA ASN A 475 -18.26 -3.71 6.10
C ASN A 475 -16.93 -3.43 5.38
N GLU A 476 -16.44 -4.35 4.56
CA GLU A 476 -15.24 -4.13 3.76
C GLU A 476 -15.41 -2.96 2.78
N TRP A 477 -16.55 -2.90 2.09
CA TRP A 477 -16.81 -1.81 1.14
C TRP A 477 -17.06 -0.48 1.85
N ASP A 478 -17.71 -0.48 3.01
CA ASP A 478 -17.85 0.72 3.84
C ASP A 478 -16.48 1.17 4.34
N SER A 479 -15.57 0.26 4.72
CA SER A 479 -14.19 0.62 5.08
C SER A 479 -13.39 1.27 3.94
N LEU A 480 -13.78 1.04 2.68
CA LEU A 480 -13.22 1.73 1.51
C LEU A 480 -13.82 3.12 1.27
N ARG A 481 -15.09 3.32 1.66
CA ARG A 481 -15.84 4.58 1.49
C ARG A 481 -15.63 5.53 2.66
N LEU A 482 -15.34 4.96 3.82
CA LEU A 482 -14.92 5.69 4.98
C LEU A 482 -13.53 6.23 4.69
N ILE A 483 -13.41 7.55 4.89
CA ILE A 483 -12.16 8.16 5.31
C ILE A 483 -11.51 7.20 6.31
N PRO A 484 -10.22 6.88 6.23
CA PRO A 484 -9.59 6.17 7.34
C PRO A 484 -9.91 6.95 8.60
N ASP A 485 -10.76 6.38 9.45
CA ASP A 485 -11.25 7.03 10.65
C ASP A 485 -10.11 7.06 11.65
N TYR A 486 -9.21 8.02 11.46
CA TYR A 486 -8.23 8.43 12.47
C TYR A 486 -8.82 9.56 13.34
N ASN A 487 -10.13 9.83 13.26
CA ASN A 487 -10.79 10.93 13.95
C ASN A 487 -11.85 10.50 14.97
N GLU A 488 -11.87 9.22 15.38
CA GLU A 488 -12.58 8.85 16.60
C GLU A 488 -11.62 8.87 17.80
N GLU A 489 -12.07 9.57 18.84
CA GLU A 489 -11.45 9.80 20.16
C GLU A 489 -10.48 11.00 20.32
N GLU A 490 -10.98 12.22 20.09
CA GLU A 490 -10.78 13.28 21.10
C GLU A 490 -11.94 13.20 22.12
N GLU A 491 -11.94 12.14 22.95
CA GLU A 491 -12.45 12.32 24.31
C GLU A 491 -11.25 12.74 25.17
N HIS A 492 -11.38 13.92 25.75
CA HIS A 492 -10.51 14.43 26.80
C HIS A 492 -10.18 13.34 27.83
N ILE A 493 -8.98 12.80 27.78
CA ILE A 493 -8.35 12.23 28.97
C ILE A 493 -7.49 13.35 29.56
N GLU A 494 -8.14 14.18 30.39
CA GLU A 494 -7.43 14.89 31.46
C GLU A 494 -6.94 13.83 32.47
N GLY A 495 -5.63 13.79 32.70
CA GLY A 495 -4.99 12.91 33.70
C GLY A 495 -3.49 12.80 33.54
#